data_AF-A0A1E7NVW3-F1
#
_entry.id   AF-A0A1E7NVW3-F1
#
_cell.length_a   1.000
_cell.length_b   1.000
_cell.length_c   1.000
_cell.angle_alpha   90.00
_cell.angle_beta   90.00
_cell.angle_gamma   90.00
#
_symmetry.space_group_name_H-M   'P 1'
#
loop_
_entity.id
_entity.type
_entity.pdbx_description
1 polymer ?
#
loop_
_entity_poly.entity_id
_entity_poly.type
_entity_poly.pdbx_seq_one_letter_code
_entity_poly.pdbx_strand_id
1 'polypeptide(L)'
;MARMMTNGKSMTKEELVSKIESYFNERVVLKETKESIIFAPKTKVGLAVYLGITMQTLGEWEKDKDFGEIVSQAKQKCEMDILNHSLIGTYTPSVSMFLLKNQHGYVDKQEVVSDNVQKIEIIRSEIK
;
A
#
# COMPACT_ATOMS: atom_id res chain seq x y z
N MET A 1 -8.47 -15.66 22.26
CA MET A 1 -7.66 -14.93 21.25
C MET A 1 -8.61 -14.40 20.19
N ALA A 2 -8.47 -13.13 19.79
CA ALA A 2 -9.24 -12.54 18.70
C ALA A 2 -8.96 -13.29 17.38
N ARG A 3 -9.93 -13.31 16.45
CA ARG A 3 -9.81 -14.03 15.17
C ARG A 3 -10.43 -13.23 14.03
N MET A 4 -9.81 -13.28 12.85
CA MET A 4 -10.33 -12.68 11.61
C MET A 4 -10.76 -13.77 10.62
N MET A 5 -11.65 -13.44 9.69
CA MET A 5 -12.19 -14.42 8.74
C MET A 5 -11.56 -14.25 7.36
N THR A 6 -11.05 -15.34 6.79
CA THR A 6 -10.57 -15.41 5.39
C THR A 6 -11.26 -16.57 4.69
N ASN A 7 -12.06 -16.30 3.65
CA ASN A 7 -12.78 -17.35 2.89
C ASN A 7 -13.51 -18.37 3.81
N GLY A 8 -14.15 -17.88 4.87
CA GLY A 8 -14.87 -18.72 5.84
C GLY A 8 -14.01 -19.41 6.91
N LYS A 9 -12.69 -19.25 6.88
CA LYS A 9 -11.76 -19.78 7.91
C LYS A 9 -11.33 -18.69 8.89
N SER A 10 -11.36 -19.00 10.18
CA SER A 10 -10.83 -18.11 11.22
C SER A 10 -9.30 -18.13 11.24
N MET A 11 -8.67 -16.98 11.37
CA MET A 11 -7.22 -16.78 11.43
C MET A 11 -6.85 -16.04 12.73
N THR A 12 -5.82 -16.53 13.44
CA THR A 12 -5.30 -15.88 14.65
C THR A 12 -4.29 -14.77 14.33
N LYS A 13 -3.87 -14.03 15.36
CA LYS A 13 -2.87 -12.96 15.24
C LYS A 13 -1.50 -13.50 14.80
N GLU A 14 -1.09 -14.62 15.39
CA GLU A 14 0.16 -15.29 15.11
C GLU A 14 0.18 -15.85 13.69
N GLU A 15 -0.93 -16.44 13.24
CA GLU A 15 -1.10 -16.91 11.87
C GLU A 15 -1.04 -15.76 10.85
N LEU A 16 -1.67 -14.62 11.16
CA LEU A 16 -1.60 -13.43 10.31
C LEU A 16 -0.15 -12.93 10.18
N VAL A 17 0.56 -12.78 11.30
CA VAL A 17 1.96 -12.34 11.31
C VAL A 17 2.83 -13.29 10.49
N SER A 18 2.70 -14.60 10.73
CA SER A 18 3.47 -15.61 10.00
C SER A 18 3.22 -15.57 8.49
N LYS A 19 1.97 -15.37 8.05
CA LYS A 19 1.65 -15.22 6.62
C LYS A 19 2.21 -13.93 6.03
N ILE A 20 2.10 -12.82 6.75
CA ILE A 20 2.66 -11.53 6.33
C ILE A 20 4.17 -11.65 6.15
N GLU A 21 4.88 -12.22 7.13
CA GLU A 21 6.32 -12.44 7.04
C GLU A 21 6.68 -13.36 5.87
N SER A 22 5.91 -14.43 5.67
CA SER A 22 6.09 -15.34 4.53
C SER A 22 5.96 -14.59 3.20
N TYR A 23 4.95 -13.74 3.05
CA TYR A 23 4.77 -12.89 1.87
C TYR A 23 5.99 -12.01 1.59
N PHE A 24 6.56 -11.37 2.63
CA PHE A 24 7.70 -10.48 2.45
C PHE A 24 9.03 -11.23 2.24
N ASN A 25 9.18 -12.43 2.80
CA ASN A 25 10.38 -13.25 2.64
C ASN A 25 10.40 -14.00 1.30
N GLU A 26 9.24 -14.31 0.73
CA GLU A 26 9.12 -15.01 -0.54
C GLU A 26 9.71 -14.17 -1.68
N ARG A 27 10.63 -14.74 -2.46
CA ARG A 27 11.19 -14.10 -3.65
C ARG A 27 10.64 -14.76 -4.90
N VAL A 28 9.63 -14.13 -5.50
CA VAL A 28 9.05 -14.59 -6.77
C VAL A 28 9.81 -13.93 -7.91
N VAL A 29 10.38 -14.72 -8.82
CA VAL A 29 11.04 -14.19 -10.02
C VAL A 29 9.98 -13.79 -11.04
N LEU A 30 9.96 -12.52 -11.47
CA LEU A 30 9.10 -12.05 -12.56
C LEU A 30 9.78 -12.12 -13.91
N LYS A 31 11.08 -11.84 -13.95
CA LYS A 31 11.85 -11.84 -15.18
C LYS A 31 13.30 -12.15 -14.86
N GLU A 32 13.87 -13.05 -15.63
CA GLU A 32 15.29 -13.38 -15.59
C GLU A 32 15.92 -12.98 -16.91
N THR A 33 17.02 -12.23 -16.85
CA THR A 33 17.86 -11.90 -17.99
C THR A 33 19.27 -12.45 -17.73
N LYS A 34 20.13 -12.41 -18.76
CA LYS A 34 21.54 -12.80 -18.60
C LYS A 34 22.30 -11.91 -17.59
N GLU A 35 21.77 -10.73 -17.28
CA GLU A 35 22.44 -9.69 -16.48
C GLU A 35 21.80 -9.51 -15.10
N SER A 36 20.53 -9.89 -14.93
CA SER A 36 19.81 -9.64 -13.67
C SER A 36 18.59 -10.54 -13.48
N ILE A 37 18.23 -10.75 -12.21
CA ILE A 37 16.97 -11.37 -11.80
C ILE A 37 16.08 -10.26 -11.22
N ILE A 38 14.88 -10.11 -11.79
CA ILE A 38 13.87 -9.15 -11.35
C ILE A 38 12.85 -9.90 -10.50
N PHE A 39 12.75 -9.52 -9.24
CA PHE A 39 11.78 -10.08 -8.31
C PHE A 39 10.45 -9.32 -8.34
N ALA A 40 9.38 -10.00 -7.93
CA ALA A 40 8.06 -9.42 -7.84
C ALA A 40 7.99 -8.32 -6.76
N PRO A 41 7.35 -7.18 -7.08
CA PRO A 41 7.18 -6.09 -6.13
C PRO A 41 6.29 -6.49 -4.96
N LYS A 42 6.57 -5.94 -3.78
CA LYS A 42 5.71 -6.11 -2.60
C LYS A 42 4.69 -5.00 -2.55
N THR A 43 3.46 -5.31 -2.95
CA THR A 43 2.36 -4.34 -3.09
C THR A 43 1.20 -4.69 -2.16
N LYS A 44 0.35 -3.71 -1.82
CA LYS A 44 -0.85 -3.98 -1.01
C LYS A 44 -1.78 -4.99 -1.67
N VAL A 45 -1.92 -4.88 -3.00
CA VAL A 45 -2.74 -5.83 -3.77
C VAL A 45 -2.13 -7.24 -3.72
N GLY A 46 -0.81 -7.36 -3.86
CA GLY A 46 -0.12 -8.64 -3.72
C GLY A 46 -0.29 -9.26 -2.34
N LEU A 47 -0.20 -8.44 -1.28
CA LEU A 47 -0.45 -8.88 0.09
C LEU A 47 -1.89 -9.38 0.29
N ALA A 48 -2.89 -8.62 -0.20
CA ALA A 48 -4.30 -9.01 -0.09
C ALA A 48 -4.57 -10.34 -0.82
N VAL A 49 -4.05 -10.48 -2.05
CA VAL A 49 -4.14 -11.74 -2.82
C VAL A 49 -3.48 -12.90 -2.08
N TYR A 50 -2.29 -12.68 -1.53
CA TYR A 50 -1.57 -13.72 -0.76
C TYR A 50 -2.34 -14.16 0.49
N LEU A 51 -2.97 -13.22 1.19
CA LEU A 51 -3.82 -13.51 2.36
C LEU A 51 -5.19 -14.12 1.98
N GLY A 52 -5.54 -14.13 0.69
CA GLY A 52 -6.82 -14.63 0.19
C GLY A 52 -7.99 -13.70 0.52
N ILE A 53 -7.76 -12.40 0.57
CA ILE A 53 -8.76 -11.37 0.88
C ILE A 53 -8.76 -10.24 -0.16
N THR A 54 -9.76 -9.36 -0.09
CA THR A 54 -9.81 -8.16 -0.93
C THR A 54 -8.99 -7.02 -0.32
N MET A 55 -8.61 -6.03 -1.14
CA MET A 55 -8.03 -4.77 -0.67
C MET A 55 -8.95 -4.02 0.31
N GLN A 56 -10.27 -4.10 0.10
CA GLN A 56 -11.25 -3.52 1.00
C GLN A 56 -11.17 -4.18 2.38
N THR A 57 -11.20 -5.51 2.44
CA THR A 57 -11.08 -6.27 3.68
C THR A 57 -9.76 -5.98 4.40
N LEU A 58 -8.65 -5.88 3.66
CA LEU A 58 -7.37 -5.47 4.23
C LEU A 58 -7.44 -4.08 4.87
N GLY A 59 -8.12 -3.12 4.24
CA GLY A 59 -8.36 -1.79 4.80
C GLY A 59 -9.34 -1.75 5.98
N GLU A 60 -10.29 -2.69 6.05
CA GLU A 60 -11.16 -2.86 7.21
C GLU A 60 -10.38 -3.41 8.41
N TRP A 61 -9.49 -4.39 8.18
CA TRP A 61 -8.66 -4.97 9.22
C TRP A 61 -7.65 -4.00 9.85
N GLU A 62 -7.15 -3.04 9.06
CA GLU A 62 -6.30 -1.97 9.56
C GLU A 62 -6.98 -1.12 10.65
N LYS A 63 -8.32 -1.04 10.63
CA LYS A 63 -9.09 -0.29 11.62
C LYS A 63 -9.43 -1.13 12.87
N ASP A 64 -9.11 -2.41 12.86
CA ASP A 64 -9.40 -3.31 13.97
C ASP A 64 -8.43 -3.06 15.14
N LYS A 65 -8.94 -3.11 16.37
CA LYS A 65 -8.15 -2.83 17.58
C LYS A 65 -7.05 -3.86 17.87
N ASP A 66 -7.26 -5.12 17.49
CA ASP A 66 -6.39 -6.25 17.87
C ASP A 66 -5.34 -6.55 16.77
N PHE A 67 -5.70 -6.24 15.52
CA PHE A 67 -4.93 -6.56 14.31
C PHE A 67 -4.47 -5.33 13.51
N GLY A 68 -5.06 -4.16 13.74
CA GLY A 68 -4.86 -2.98 12.90
C GLY A 68 -3.42 -2.55 12.77
N GLU A 69 -2.66 -2.57 13.87
CA GLU A 69 -1.24 -2.24 13.88
C GLU A 69 -0.41 -3.18 13.00
N ILE A 70 -0.69 -4.50 13.04
CA ILE A 70 0.01 -5.48 12.21
C ILE A 70 -0.24 -5.19 10.72
N VAL A 71 -1.49 -4.92 10.37
CA VAL A 71 -1.88 -4.63 8.99
C VAL A 71 -1.29 -3.29 8.52
N SER A 72 -1.29 -2.27 9.37
CA SER A 72 -0.68 -0.97 9.11
C SER A 72 0.82 -1.11 8.81
N GLN A 73 1.56 -1.84 9.65
CA GLN A 73 2.97 -2.13 9.44
C GLN A 73 3.22 -2.90 8.14
N ALA A 74 2.38 -3.89 7.82
CA ALA A 74 2.50 -4.62 6.56
C ALA A 74 2.27 -3.70 5.34
N LYS A 75 1.27 -2.82 5.39
CA LYS A 75 1.03 -1.81 4.35
C LYS A 75 2.20 -0.82 4.21
N GLN A 76 2.85 -0.46 5.32
CA GLN A 76 4.04 0.38 5.31
C GLN A 76 5.25 -0.32 4.70
N LYS A 77 5.42 -1.64 4.93
CA LYS A 77 6.45 -2.43 4.25
C LYS A 77 6.27 -2.45 2.73
N CYS A 78 5.03 -2.55 2.24
CA CYS A 78 4.73 -2.40 0.80
C CYS A 78 5.13 -1.01 0.28
N GLU A 79 4.93 0.04 1.09
CA GLU A 79 5.33 1.40 0.73
C GLU A 79 6.84 1.53 0.58
N MET A 80 7.56 1.00 1.56
CA MET A 80 9.02 1.02 1.60
C MET A 80 9.61 0.28 0.39
N ASP A 81 9.01 -0.83 -0.02
CA ASP A 81 9.42 -1.58 -1.21
C ASP A 81 9.32 -0.71 -2.47
N ILE A 82 8.17 -0.06 -2.68
CA ILE A 82 7.96 0.87 -3.79
C ILE A 82 8.98 2.02 -3.75
N LEU A 83 9.18 2.65 -2.59
CA LEU A 83 10.12 3.76 -2.44
C LEU A 83 11.55 3.34 -2.77
N ASN A 84 12.05 2.25 -2.14
CA ASN A 84 13.40 1.77 -2.36
C ASN A 84 13.66 1.45 -3.82
N HIS A 85 12.76 0.69 -4.45
CA HIS A 85 12.89 0.32 -5.86
C HIS A 85 12.80 1.52 -6.81
N SER A 86 12.04 2.56 -6.43
CA SER A 86 11.97 3.81 -7.20
C SER A 86 13.25 4.63 -7.08
N LEU A 87 13.83 4.71 -5.88
CA LEU A 87 15.06 5.49 -5.62
C LEU A 87 16.27 4.93 -6.37
N ILE A 88 16.32 3.61 -6.57
CA ILE A 88 17.39 2.95 -7.34
C ILE A 88 17.04 2.75 -8.83
N GLY A 89 15.92 3.30 -9.29
CA GLY A 89 15.52 3.26 -10.70
C GLY A 89 15.03 1.90 -11.22
N THR A 90 14.78 0.93 -10.34
CA THR A 90 14.27 -0.38 -10.74
C THR A 90 12.77 -0.39 -11.04
N TYR A 91 12.01 0.56 -10.51
CA TYR A 91 10.62 0.80 -10.88
C TYR A 91 10.48 2.04 -11.76
N THR A 92 9.54 1.99 -12.69
CA THR A 92 9.17 3.14 -13.52
C THR A 92 8.62 4.26 -12.62
N PRO A 93 9.21 5.47 -12.62
CA PRO A 93 8.79 6.55 -11.71
C PRO A 93 7.30 6.91 -11.78
N SER A 94 6.70 6.87 -12.98
CA SER A 94 5.28 7.16 -13.17
C SER A 94 4.36 6.16 -12.48
N VAL A 95 4.72 4.86 -12.51
CA VAL A 95 3.97 3.79 -11.84
C VAL A 95 4.12 3.91 -10.32
N SER A 96 5.34 4.15 -9.85
CA SER A 96 5.60 4.37 -8.42
C SER A 96 4.81 5.55 -7.87
N MET A 97 4.83 6.68 -8.56
CA MET A 97 4.06 7.86 -8.17
C MET A 97 2.55 7.60 -8.20
N PHE A 98 2.05 6.87 -9.21
CA PHE A 98 0.65 6.44 -9.26
C PHE A 98 0.27 5.60 -8.03
N LEU A 99 1.10 4.62 -7.66
CA LEU A 99 0.85 3.75 -6.50
C LEU A 99 0.94 4.52 -5.19
N LEU A 100 1.96 5.37 -5.01
CA LEU A 100 2.13 6.17 -3.79
C LEU A 100 0.93 7.11 -3.56
N LYS A 101 0.43 7.75 -4.62
CA LYS A 101 -0.74 8.63 -4.53
C LYS A 101 -2.02 7.86 -4.22
N ASN A 102 -2.33 6.84 -5.03
CA ASN A 102 -3.62 6.15 -4.95
C ASN A 102 -3.71 5.15 -3.80
N GLN A 103 -2.58 4.59 -3.35
CA GLN A 103 -2.59 3.54 -2.32
C GLN A 103 -1.98 3.99 -1.00
N HIS A 104 -1.08 4.98 -1.00
CA HIS A 104 -0.36 5.42 0.21
C HIS A 104 -0.67 6.87 0.63
N GLY A 105 -1.58 7.55 -0.07
CA GLY A 105 -2.06 8.87 0.34
C GLY A 105 -1.09 10.01 0.09
N TYR A 106 -0.05 9.80 -0.73
CA TYR A 106 0.85 10.87 -1.11
C TYR A 106 0.10 11.89 -1.96
N VAL A 107 0.42 13.17 -1.75
CA VAL A 107 -0.12 14.28 -2.51
C VAL A 107 1.03 15.12 -3.05
N ASP A 108 0.91 15.59 -4.28
CA ASP A 108 1.87 16.54 -4.82
C ASP A 108 1.69 17.87 -4.10
N LYS A 109 2.78 18.39 -3.56
CA LYS A 109 2.82 19.77 -3.08
C LYS A 109 3.12 20.69 -4.25
N GLN A 110 2.27 21.69 -4.46
CA GLN A 110 2.50 22.75 -5.44
C GLN A 110 2.55 24.10 -4.72
N GLU A 111 3.58 24.88 -5.01
CA GLU A 111 3.67 26.29 -4.60
C GLU A 111 3.47 27.15 -5.86
N VAL A 112 2.46 28.02 -5.84
CA VAL A 112 2.12 28.90 -6.97
C VAL A 112 2.38 30.34 -6.54
N VAL A 113 3.39 30.97 -7.16
CA VAL A 113 3.63 32.41 -7.02
C VAL A 113 2.86 33.11 -8.14
N SER A 114 1.98 34.04 -7.78
CA SER A 114 1.21 34.82 -8.74
C SER A 114 1.31 36.30 -8.40
N ASP A 115 1.81 37.09 -9.35
CA ASP A 115 1.93 38.56 -9.21
C ASP A 115 0.62 39.30 -9.59
N ASN A 116 -0.43 38.55 -9.94
CA ASN A 116 -1.74 39.09 -10.29
C ASN A 116 -2.66 39.16 -9.07
N VAL A 117 -3.48 40.21 -8.99
CA VAL A 117 -4.58 40.29 -8.02
C VAL A 117 -5.61 39.22 -8.37
N GLN A 118 -5.59 38.10 -7.66
CA GLN A 118 -6.58 37.03 -7.81
C GLN A 118 -7.81 37.34 -6.96
N LYS A 119 -8.99 37.46 -7.60
CA LYS A 119 -10.27 37.50 -6.89
C LYS A 119 -10.59 36.07 -6.41
N ILE A 120 -10.51 35.83 -5.11
CA ILE A 120 -10.92 34.56 -4.49
C ILE A 120 -12.42 34.65 -4.17
N GLU A 121 -13.24 33.81 -4.79
CA GLU A 121 -14.65 33.62 -4.40
C GLU A 121 -14.78 32.36 -3.56
N ILE A 122 -15.22 32.53 -2.31
CA ILE A 122 -15.50 31.42 -1.39
C ILE A 122 -16.99 31.08 -1.51
N ILE A 123 -17.30 29.92 -2.09
CA ILE A 123 -18.67 29.38 -2.12
C ILE A 123 -18.82 28.41 -0.95
N ARG A 124 -19.63 28.77 0.04
CA ARG A 124 -20.07 27.83 1.08
C ARG A 124 -21.29 27.09 0.57
N SER A 125 -21.18 25.77 0.40
CA SER A 125 -22.37 24.94 0.21
C SER A 125 -23.13 24.86 1.53
N GLU A 126 -24.34 25.42 1.57
CA GLU A 126 -25.27 25.15 2.68
C GLU A 126 -25.57 23.65 2.69
N ILE A 127 -25.14 22.98 3.75
CA ILE A 127 -25.52 21.59 4.02
C ILE A 127 -27.02 21.63 4.38
N LYS A 128 -27.85 21.06 3.51
CA LYS A 128 -29.27 20.78 3.82
C LYS A 128 -29.41 19.59 4.75
#